data_AF-A0A855INC7-F1
#
_entry.id   AF-A0A855INC7-F1
#
_cell.length_a   1.000
_cell.length_b   1.000
_cell.length_c   1.000
_cell.angle_alpha   90.00
_cell.angle_beta   90.00
_cell.angle_gamma   90.00
#
_symmetry.space_group_name_H-M   'P 1'
#
loop_
_entity.id
_entity.type
_entity.pdbx_description
1 polymer ?
#
loop_
_entity_poly.entity_id
_entity_poly.type
_entity_poly.pdbx_seq_one_letter_code
_entity_poly.pdbx_strand_id
1 'polypeptide(L)'
;MNKIQRCFLVVLSVLVTACDDGVKDRNLDEAMMREAMCVVASERFNLYDEAKIHKEHGLDFGGTRFRRTGQENDFQDQVYKVRPFLNQMSKDYNAEFLGSKCDKEITVGEFKQAS
;
A
#
# COMPACT_ATOMS: atom_id res chain seq x y z
N MET A 1 -41.23 41.04 25.53
CA MET A 1 -39.85 40.55 25.71
C MET A 1 -39.73 39.18 25.08
N ASN A 2 -39.11 39.05 23.90
CA ASN A 2 -38.61 37.79 23.37
C ASN A 2 -37.35 38.14 22.58
N LYS A 3 -36.21 37.68 23.10
CA LYS A 3 -34.88 38.08 22.64
C LYS A 3 -34.58 37.45 21.28
N ILE A 4 -34.35 38.31 20.31
CA ILE A 4 -33.80 37.99 18.99
C ILE A 4 -32.37 37.52 19.20
N GLN A 5 -32.14 36.21 19.12
CA GLN A 5 -30.81 35.63 19.16
C GLN A 5 -30.34 35.40 17.72
N ARG A 6 -29.60 36.39 17.20
CA ARG A 6 -28.78 36.26 16.01
C ARG A 6 -27.58 35.39 16.36
N CYS A 7 -27.48 34.20 15.78
CA CYS A 7 -26.23 33.43 15.76
C CYS A 7 -25.95 33.01 14.31
N PHE A 8 -25.12 33.83 13.67
CA PHE A 8 -24.08 33.47 12.71
C PHE A 8 -24.30 32.25 11.81
N LEU A 9 -24.46 32.54 10.52
CA LEU A 9 -23.91 31.77 9.41
C LEU A 9 -22.47 31.31 9.73
N VAL A 10 -22.27 30.01 9.83
CA VAL A 10 -21.03 29.37 9.38
C VAL A 10 -21.42 28.23 8.46
N VAL A 11 -21.42 28.54 7.17
CA VAL A 11 -21.28 27.58 6.09
C VAL A 11 -19.90 26.96 6.28
N LEU A 12 -19.81 25.80 6.93
CA LEU A 12 -18.58 25.00 6.91
C LEU A 12 -18.70 23.99 5.77
N SER A 13 -18.30 24.48 4.62
CA SER A 13 -17.98 23.73 3.42
C SER A 13 -16.97 22.61 3.72
N VAL A 14 -17.24 21.43 3.15
CA VAL A 14 -16.24 20.49 2.62
C VAL A 14 -15.18 20.01 3.60
N LEU A 15 -15.44 18.86 4.22
CA LEU A 15 -14.39 17.89 4.52
C LEU A 15 -14.83 16.53 3.97
N VAL A 16 -14.80 16.42 2.64
CA VAL A 16 -14.47 15.14 2.01
C VAL A 16 -12.99 14.93 2.33
N THR A 17 -12.70 14.32 3.47
CA THR A 17 -11.38 13.76 3.72
C THR A 17 -11.26 12.53 2.82
N ALA A 18 -10.96 12.77 1.54
CA ALA A 18 -10.21 11.80 0.79
C ALA A 18 -8.86 11.71 1.51
N CYS A 19 -8.66 10.63 2.27
CA CYS A 19 -7.34 10.15 2.63
C CYS A 19 -6.65 9.78 1.29
N ASP A 20 -6.08 10.79 0.64
CA ASP A 20 -5.24 10.65 -0.54
C ASP A 20 -3.80 10.49 -0.03
N ASP A 21 -3.54 9.32 0.56
CA ASP A 21 -2.21 8.98 1.08
C ASP A 21 -1.31 8.51 -0.09
N GLY A 22 -0.61 9.48 -0.66
CA GLY A 22 0.83 9.35 -0.89
C GLY A 22 1.37 8.53 -2.06
N VAL A 23 0.59 7.67 -2.75
CA VAL A 23 1.01 7.07 -4.03
C VAL A 23 -0.20 6.87 -4.96
N LYS A 24 -0.31 7.74 -5.96
CA LYS A 24 -1.16 7.47 -7.13
C LYS A 24 -0.35 6.64 -8.12
N ASP A 25 -0.61 5.34 -8.20
CA ASP A 25 -0.11 4.53 -9.31
C ASP A 25 -0.50 5.21 -10.61
N ARG A 26 0.48 5.49 -11.47
CA ARG A 26 0.20 6.11 -12.76
C ARG A 26 -0.40 5.09 -13.72
N ASN A 27 -0.12 3.79 -13.50
CA ASN A 27 -0.60 2.68 -14.31
C ASN A 27 -0.58 1.36 -13.54
N LEU A 28 -1.11 0.31 -14.17
CA LEU A 28 -1.22 -1.03 -13.57
C LEU A 28 0.15 -1.69 -13.33
N ASP A 29 1.18 -1.36 -14.12
CA ASP A 29 2.52 -1.93 -13.93
C ASP A 29 3.19 -1.35 -12.69
N GLU A 30 3.03 -0.05 -12.43
CA GLU A 30 3.49 0.58 -11.19
C GLU A 30 2.77 0.00 -9.96
N ALA A 31 1.46 -0.23 -10.07
CA ALA A 31 0.68 -0.88 -9.01
C ALA A 31 1.19 -2.30 -8.73
N MET A 32 1.36 -3.11 -9.77
CA MET A 32 1.93 -4.47 -9.65
C MET A 32 3.33 -4.44 -9.03
N MET A 33 4.18 -3.49 -9.39
CA MET A 33 5.52 -3.37 -8.81
C MET A 33 5.45 -3.02 -7.32
N ARG A 34 4.59 -2.07 -6.92
CA ARG A 34 4.40 -1.74 -5.50
C ARG A 34 3.88 -2.96 -4.72
N GLU A 35 2.86 -3.65 -5.21
CA GLU A 35 2.33 -4.83 -4.52
C GLU A 35 3.40 -5.93 -4.41
N ALA A 36 4.25 -6.12 -5.43
CA ALA A 36 5.35 -7.08 -5.36
C ALA A 36 6.37 -6.71 -4.28
N MET A 37 6.67 -5.42 -4.12
CA MET A 37 7.50 -4.91 -3.03
C MET A 37 6.83 -5.08 -1.67
N CYS A 38 5.53 -4.76 -1.52
CA CYS A 38 4.80 -4.94 -0.25
C CYS A 38 4.74 -6.44 0.13
N VAL A 39 4.57 -7.38 -0.82
CA VAL A 39 4.65 -8.84 -0.56
C VAL A 39 5.99 -9.20 0.07
N VAL A 40 7.09 -8.84 -0.59
CA VAL A 40 8.43 -9.23 -0.14
C VAL A 40 8.77 -8.55 1.19
N ALA A 41 8.43 -7.27 1.35
CA ALA A 41 8.67 -6.56 2.60
C ALA A 41 7.87 -7.18 3.76
N SER A 42 6.61 -7.54 3.54
CA SER A 42 5.75 -8.20 4.54
C SER A 42 6.31 -9.56 4.97
N GLU A 43 6.76 -10.37 4.01
CA GLU A 43 7.36 -11.67 4.29
C GLU A 43 8.65 -11.55 5.11
N ARG A 44 9.46 -10.48 4.94
CA ARG A 44 10.67 -10.24 5.75
C ARG A 44 10.35 -10.06 7.23
N PHE A 45 9.15 -9.58 7.56
CA PHE A 45 8.67 -9.43 8.93
C PHE A 45 7.73 -10.57 9.37
N ASN A 46 7.64 -11.66 8.60
CA ASN A 46 6.73 -12.78 8.83
C ASN A 46 5.24 -12.38 8.87
N LEU A 47 4.88 -11.30 8.19
CA LEU A 47 3.50 -10.80 8.07
C LEU A 47 2.77 -11.52 6.93
N TYR A 48 2.54 -12.82 7.07
CA TYR A 48 2.04 -13.64 5.96
C TYR A 48 0.61 -13.31 5.53
N ASP A 49 -0.24 -12.85 6.45
CA ASP A 49 -1.58 -12.39 6.11
C ASP A 49 -1.53 -11.11 5.27
N GLU A 50 -0.65 -10.17 5.63
CA GLU A 50 -0.39 -8.94 4.86
C GLU A 50 0.18 -9.27 3.48
N ALA A 51 1.17 -10.16 3.43
CA ALA A 51 1.76 -10.62 2.16
C ALA A 51 0.71 -11.27 1.25
N LYS A 52 -0.26 -12.00 1.81
CA LYS A 52 -1.35 -12.60 1.05
C LYS A 52 -2.28 -11.54 0.45
N ILE A 53 -2.64 -10.51 1.20
CA ILE A 53 -3.48 -9.39 0.73
C ILE A 53 -2.81 -8.70 -0.46
N HIS A 54 -1.54 -8.31 -0.33
CA HIS A 54 -0.79 -7.68 -1.43
C HIS A 54 -0.64 -8.59 -2.65
N LYS A 55 -0.51 -9.91 -2.42
CA LYS A 55 -0.45 -10.87 -3.52
C LYS A 55 -1.76 -10.92 -4.30
N GLU A 56 -2.90 -10.86 -3.62
CA GLU A 56 -4.23 -10.83 -4.26
C GLU A 56 -4.40 -9.53 -5.07
N HIS A 57 -4.06 -8.37 -4.51
CA HIS A 57 -4.10 -7.10 -5.23
C HIS A 57 -3.23 -7.10 -6.49
N GLY A 58 -1.99 -7.59 -6.39
CA GLY A 58 -1.09 -7.65 -7.53
C GLY A 58 -1.58 -8.58 -8.66
N LEU A 59 -2.20 -9.71 -8.30
CA LEU A 59 -2.86 -10.59 -9.27
C LEU A 59 -4.07 -9.92 -9.93
N ASP A 60 -4.85 -9.15 -9.18
CA ASP A 60 -6.01 -8.41 -9.71
C ASP A 60 -5.59 -7.29 -10.67
N PHE A 61 -4.52 -6.56 -10.36
CA PHE A 61 -3.93 -5.57 -11.26
C PHE A 61 -3.43 -6.22 -12.54
N GLY A 62 -2.70 -7.34 -12.44
CA GLY A 62 -2.23 -8.09 -13.61
C GLY A 62 -3.37 -8.65 -14.46
N GLY A 63 -4.45 -9.14 -13.83
CA GLY A 63 -5.66 -9.57 -14.52
C GLY A 63 -6.36 -8.41 -15.23
N THR A 64 -6.38 -7.23 -14.61
CA THR A 64 -6.92 -6.01 -15.22
C THR A 64 -6.06 -5.55 -16.39
N ARG A 65 -4.72 -5.66 -16.29
CA ARG A 65 -3.79 -5.31 -17.37
C ARG A 65 -4.00 -6.23 -18.56
N PHE A 66 -4.07 -7.54 -18.33
CA PHE A 66 -4.34 -8.53 -19.38
C PHE A 66 -5.63 -8.21 -20.16
N ARG A 67 -6.73 -7.90 -19.46
CA ARG A 67 -7.99 -7.52 -20.12
C ARG A 67 -7.88 -6.25 -20.96
N ARG A 68 -6.96 -5.34 -20.65
CA ARG A 68 -6.78 -4.06 -21.37
C ARG A 68 -5.79 -4.15 -22.51
N THR A 69 -4.71 -4.92 -22.36
CA THR A 69 -3.56 -4.89 -23.27
C THR A 69 -3.27 -6.24 -23.94
N GLY A 70 -3.88 -7.33 -23.47
CA GLY A 70 -3.54 -8.70 -23.87
C GLY A 70 -2.23 -9.22 -23.29
N GLN A 71 -1.51 -8.43 -22.48
CA GLN A 71 -0.26 -8.86 -21.86
C GLN A 71 -0.53 -9.79 -20.67
N GLU A 72 0.09 -10.96 -20.66
CA GLU A 72 -0.07 -11.97 -19.60
C GLU A 72 0.24 -11.42 -18.22
N ASN A 73 -0.37 -12.01 -17.18
CA ASN A 73 -0.12 -11.60 -15.80
C ASN A 73 1.22 -12.15 -15.32
N ASP A 74 2.21 -11.27 -15.21
CA ASP A 74 3.58 -11.58 -14.78
C ASP A 74 3.85 -11.19 -13.32
N PHE A 75 2.81 -10.98 -12.51
CA PHE A 75 2.97 -10.48 -11.14
C PHE A 75 3.87 -11.37 -10.27
N GLN A 76 3.76 -12.70 -10.38
CA GLN A 76 4.65 -13.60 -9.63
C GLN A 76 6.11 -13.44 -10.05
N ASP A 77 6.39 -13.25 -11.33
CA ASP A 77 7.75 -12.97 -11.81
C ASP A 77 8.28 -11.65 -11.25
N GLN A 78 7.41 -10.64 -11.09
CA GLN A 78 7.79 -9.38 -10.44
C GLN A 78 8.16 -9.59 -8.97
N VAL A 79 7.39 -10.38 -8.21
CA VAL A 79 7.73 -10.76 -6.83
C VAL A 79 9.11 -11.43 -6.77
N TYR A 80 9.38 -12.38 -7.67
CA TYR A 80 10.69 -13.04 -7.73
C TYR A 80 11.83 -12.08 -8.06
N LYS A 81 11.62 -11.12 -8.97
CA LYS A 81 12.63 -10.11 -9.35
C LYS A 81 12.91 -9.09 -8.26
N VAL A 82 11.89 -8.68 -7.51
CA VAL A 82 12.00 -7.70 -6.41
C VAL A 82 12.67 -8.30 -5.17
N ARG A 83 12.45 -9.59 -4.92
CA ARG A 83 12.97 -10.30 -3.74
C ARG A 83 14.45 -10.08 -3.44
N PRO A 84 15.39 -10.26 -4.37
CA PRO A 84 16.81 -10.02 -4.09
C PRO A 84 17.11 -8.57 -3.70
N PHE A 85 16.40 -7.59 -4.29
CA PHE A 85 16.61 -6.18 -3.99
C PHE A 85 16.20 -5.85 -2.55
N LEU A 86 14.98 -6.19 -2.13
CA LEU A 86 14.54 -5.91 -0.76
C LEU A 86 15.25 -6.75 0.30
N ASN A 87 15.74 -7.94 -0.08
CA ASN A 87 16.56 -8.75 0.82
C ASN A 87 17.93 -8.13 1.13
N GLN A 88 18.46 -7.31 0.23
CA GLN A 88 19.70 -6.57 0.45
C GLN A 88 19.48 -5.28 1.25
N MET A 89 18.24 -4.80 1.35
CA MET A 89 17.90 -3.61 2.11
C MET A 89 17.80 -3.88 3.62
N SER A 90 18.05 -2.85 4.42
CA SER A 90 17.96 -2.93 5.87
C SER A 90 16.54 -3.26 6.34
N LYS A 91 16.42 -3.77 7.57
CA LYS A 91 15.12 -3.97 8.21
C LYS A 91 14.40 -2.64 8.36
N ASP A 92 15.10 -1.58 8.77
CA ASP A 92 14.53 -0.23 8.88
C ASP A 92 13.93 0.26 7.57
N TYR A 93 14.66 0.08 6.45
CA TYR A 93 14.16 0.45 5.13
C TYR A 93 12.86 -0.29 4.78
N ASN A 94 12.82 -1.61 5.02
CA ASN A 94 11.62 -2.39 4.73
C ASN A 94 10.45 -2.00 5.64
N ALA A 95 10.70 -1.67 6.92
CA ALA A 95 9.66 -1.21 7.83
C ALA A 95 9.12 0.17 7.44
N GLU A 96 10.00 1.11 7.09
CA GLU A 96 9.63 2.44 6.59
C GLU A 96 8.86 2.34 5.26
N PHE A 97 9.29 1.43 4.38
CA PHE A 97 8.58 1.16 3.13
C PHE A 97 7.15 0.68 3.39
N LEU A 98 6.97 -0.32 4.27
CA LEU A 98 5.64 -0.82 4.62
C LEU A 98 4.76 0.26 5.26
N GLY A 99 5.31 1.06 6.16
CA GLY A 99 4.59 2.15 6.79
C GLY A 99 4.17 3.25 5.81
N SER A 100 5.02 3.57 4.82
CA SER A 100 4.77 4.67 3.88
C SER A 100 4.02 4.28 2.60
N LYS A 101 3.97 2.98 2.27
CA LYS A 101 3.39 2.48 1.00
C LYS A 101 2.23 1.53 1.19
N CYS A 102 2.13 0.91 2.35
CA CYS A 102 1.14 -0.12 2.64
C CYS A 102 0.40 0.21 3.97
N ASP A 103 0.61 1.40 4.55
CA ASP A 103 0.08 1.85 5.86
C ASP A 103 0.27 0.82 6.99
N LYS A 104 1.34 0.00 6.88
CA LYS A 104 1.65 -1.07 7.82
C LYS A 104 2.83 -0.67 8.71
N GLU A 105 2.51 -0.21 9.91
CA GLU A 105 3.51 -0.01 10.95
C GLU A 105 3.99 -1.34 11.53
N ILE A 106 5.33 -1.48 11.63
CA ILE A 106 5.98 -2.66 12.20
C ILE A 106 6.18 -2.46 13.70
N THR A 107 5.62 -3.37 14.48
CA THR A 107 5.83 -3.40 15.93
C THR A 107 7.26 -3.79 16.28
N VAL A 108 7.71 -3.41 17.47
CA VAL A 108 9.02 -3.83 18.01
C VAL A 108 9.17 -5.36 18.04
N GLY A 109 8.07 -6.09 18.27
CA GLY A 109 8.06 -7.55 18.29
C GLY A 109 8.28 -8.16 16.90
N GLU A 110 7.57 -7.68 15.89
CA GLU A 110 7.74 -8.10 14.48
C GLU A 110 9.14 -7.74 13.98
N PHE A 111 9.64 -6.54 14.30
CA PHE A 111 10.96 -6.07 13.91
C PHE A 111 12.10 -6.95 14.45
N LYS A 112 11.99 -7.39 15.71
CA LYS A 112 13.00 -8.27 16.34
C LYS A 112 12.95 -9.71 15.82
N GLN A 113 11.79 -10.17 15.37
CA GLN A 113 11.59 -11.52 14.84
C GLN A 113 11.96 -11.66 13.36
N ALA A 114 12.00 -10.55 12.62
CA ALA A 114 12.50 -10.53 11.26
C ALA A 114 13.93 -11.09 11.22
N SER A 115 14.21 -11.98 10.25
CA SER A 115 15.54 -12.56 10.03
C SER A 115 16.43 -11.62 9.23
#